data_AF-M0C3U4-F1
#
_entry.id   AF-M0C3U4-F1
#
_cell.length_a   1.000
_cell.length_b   1.000
_cell.length_c   1.000
_cell.angle_alpha   90.00
_cell.angle_beta   90.00
_cell.angle_gamma   90.00
#
_symmetry.space_group_name_H-M   'P 1'
#
loop_
_entity.id
_entity.type
_entity.pdbx_description
1 polymer ?
#
loop_
_entity_poly.entity_id
_entity_poly.type
_entity_poly.pdbx_seq_one_letter_code
_entity_poly.pdbx_strand_id
1 'polypeptide(L)' 'MSRSSSPDDIVAEPNHSRAENGPTLERVTFRATDDQLAALESLVDDGVYHSKSEALRAGVQQLLERHRNVEIERGSR' A
#
# COMPACT_ATOMS: atom_id res chain seq x y z
N MET A 1 34.22 -29.46 -31.28
CA MET A 1 34.95 -28.91 -30.12
C MET A 1 35.62 -27.64 -30.63
N SER A 2 35.42 -26.43 -30.15
CA SER A 2 34.88 -25.91 -28.89
C SER A 2 34.21 -24.55 -29.16
N ARG A 3 33.15 -24.25 -28.41
CA ARG A 3 32.48 -22.95 -28.41
C ARG A 3 33.24 -22.01 -27.48
N SER A 4 33.63 -20.85 -27.96
CA SER A 4 34.14 -19.74 -27.13
C SER A 4 33.21 -18.55 -27.35
N SER A 5 32.14 -18.48 -26.57
CA SER A 5 31.31 -17.28 -26.48
C SER A 5 31.87 -16.42 -25.34
N SER A 6 32.39 -15.24 -25.68
CA SER A 6 32.80 -14.21 -24.72
C SER A 6 31.61 -13.77 -23.85
N PRO A 7 31.82 -13.51 -22.55
CA PRO A 7 30.79 -13.01 -21.65
C PRO A 7 30.85 -11.48 -21.63
N ASP A 8 30.46 -10.85 -22.73
CA ASP A 8 30.20 -9.41 -22.76
C ASP A 8 28.76 -9.23 -23.26
N ASP A 9 28.06 -8.24 -22.69
CA ASP A 9 26.62 -7.94 -22.83
C ASP A 9 25.62 -8.80 -22.03
N ILE A 10 25.74 -8.78 -20.70
CA ILE A 10 24.53 -8.70 -19.85
C ILE A 10 24.24 -7.22 -19.68
N VAL A 11 23.47 -6.64 -20.61
CA VAL A 11 22.86 -5.32 -20.39
C VAL A 11 21.96 -5.47 -19.17
N ALA A 12 22.39 -4.91 -18.04
CA ALA A 12 21.55 -4.83 -16.86
C ALA A 12 20.27 -4.09 -17.28
N GLU A 13 19.14 -4.81 -17.31
CA GLU A 13 17.85 -4.17 -17.55
C GLU A 13 17.72 -3.01 -16.57
N PRO A 14 17.38 -1.79 -17.05
CA PRO A 14 17.13 -0.68 -16.15
C PRO A 14 16.06 -1.14 -15.18
N ASN A 15 16.46 -1.17 -13.92
CA ASN A 15 15.61 -1.51 -12.80
C ASN A 15 14.55 -0.40 -12.74
N HIS A 16 13.45 -0.59 -13.49
CA HIS A 16 12.29 0.30 -13.55
C HIS A 16 11.59 0.24 -12.19
N SER A 17 12.28 0.82 -11.22
CA SER A 17 11.78 1.08 -9.90
C SER A 17 10.63 2.05 -10.12
N ARG A 18 9.41 1.57 -9.96
CA ARG A 18 8.11 2.29 -10.00
C ARG A 18 8.08 3.68 -9.31
N ALA A 19 9.15 4.05 -8.61
CA ALA A 19 9.40 5.30 -7.92
C ALA A 19 9.56 6.54 -8.83
N GLU A 20 9.60 6.41 -10.16
CA GLU A 20 10.01 7.53 -11.01
C GLU A 20 8.96 8.66 -11.14
N ASN A 21 7.66 8.40 -10.89
CA ASN A 21 6.60 9.36 -11.28
C ASN A 21 5.39 9.49 -10.33
N GLY A 22 5.46 9.05 -9.07
CA GLY A 22 4.30 9.15 -8.14
C GLY A 22 4.69 9.46 -6.69
N PRO A 23 3.79 10.09 -5.90
CA PRO A 23 4.05 10.28 -4.48
C PRO A 23 4.26 8.92 -3.82
N THR A 24 5.42 8.74 -3.21
CA THR A 24 5.75 7.51 -2.49
C THR A 24 4.99 7.49 -1.18
N LEU A 25 4.35 6.36 -0.88
CA LEU A 25 3.68 6.15 0.39
C LEU A 25 4.74 5.74 1.43
N GLU A 26 4.72 6.37 2.61
CA GLU A 26 5.52 5.93 3.73
C GLU A 26 5.03 4.55 4.22
N ARG A 27 5.97 3.61 4.41
CA ARG A 27 5.67 2.27 4.90
C ARG A 27 5.87 2.22 6.41
N VAL A 28 4.80 1.91 7.12
CA VAL A 28 4.80 1.74 8.58
C VAL A 28 4.39 0.33 8.96
N THR A 29 4.90 -0.15 10.09
CA THR A 29 4.49 -1.42 10.71
C THR A 29 3.77 -1.11 12.01
N PHE A 30 2.60 -1.69 12.21
CA PHE A 30 1.83 -1.57 13.45
C PHE A 30 1.42 -2.95 13.95
N ARG A 31 1.00 -3.04 15.20
CA ARG A 31 0.45 -4.26 15.79
C ARG A 31 -1.08 -4.22 15.69
N ALA A 32 -1.67 -5.33 15.26
CA ALA A 32 -3.11 -5.55 15.22
C ALA A 32 -3.44 -6.81 16.03
N THR A 33 -4.70 -6.95 16.46
CA THR A 33 -5.18 -8.23 16.96
C THR A 33 -5.39 -9.21 15.81
N ASP A 34 -5.42 -10.51 16.12
CA ASP A 34 -5.71 -11.54 15.11
C ASP A 34 -7.09 -11.31 14.46
N ASP A 35 -8.10 -10.92 15.25
CA ASP A 35 -9.43 -10.59 14.76
C ASP A 35 -9.42 -9.41 13.76
N GLN A 36 -8.62 -8.37 14.04
CA GLN A 36 -8.48 -7.22 13.13
C GLN A 36 -7.78 -7.62 11.83
N LEU A 37 -6.78 -8.49 11.91
CA LEU A 37 -6.08 -8.99 10.74
C LEU A 37 -7.02 -9.86 9.88
N ALA A 38 -7.77 -10.78 10.51
CA ALA A 38 -8.74 -11.62 9.83
C ALA A 38 -9.85 -10.80 9.15
N ALA A 39 -10.34 -9.74 9.80
CA ALA A 39 -11.32 -8.84 9.20
C ALA A 39 -10.77 -8.12 7.96
N LEU A 40 -9.50 -7.67 7.98
CA LEU A 40 -8.85 -7.08 6.81
C LEU A 40 -8.64 -8.10 5.68
N GLU A 41 -8.40 -9.37 6.01
CA GLU A 41 -8.26 -10.45 5.03
C GLU A 41 -9.58 -10.77 4.34
N SER A 42 -10.68 -10.90 5.11
CA SER A 42 -12.02 -11.09 4.55
C SER A 42 -12.38 -10.02 3.52
N LEU A 43 -12.06 -8.74 3.79
CA LEU A 43 -12.33 -7.66 2.84
C LEU A 43 -11.57 -7.79 1.50
N VAL A 44 -10.41 -8.44 1.51
CA VAL A 44 -9.65 -8.72 0.29
C VAL A 44 -10.21 -9.95 -0.40
N ASP A 45 -10.51 -11.01 0.36
CA ASP A 45 -11.05 -12.26 -0.15
C ASP A 45 -12.44 -12.06 -0.80
N ASP A 46 -13.26 -11.19 -0.21
CA ASP A 46 -14.57 -10.76 -0.74
C ASP A 46 -14.46 -9.83 -1.96
N GLY A 47 -13.23 -9.44 -2.34
CA GLY A 47 -12.95 -8.55 -3.47
C GLY A 47 -13.33 -7.08 -3.26
N VAL A 48 -13.62 -6.68 -2.01
CA VAL A 48 -13.98 -5.28 -1.66
C VAL A 48 -12.78 -4.35 -1.84
N TYR A 49 -11.58 -4.82 -1.50
CA TYR A 49 -10.33 -4.10 -1.74
C TYR A 49 -9.29 -5.01 -2.39
N HIS A 50 -8.35 -4.45 -3.15
CA HIS A 50 -7.30 -5.23 -3.82
C HIS A 50 -6.21 -5.70 -2.85
N SER A 51 -6.08 -5.08 -1.68
CA SER A 51 -5.07 -5.45 -0.69
C SER A 51 -5.42 -4.99 0.74
N LYS A 52 -4.83 -5.64 1.74
CA LYS A 52 -4.94 -5.23 3.16
C LYS A 52 -4.51 -3.79 3.39
N SER A 53 -3.44 -3.34 2.73
CA SER A 53 -2.95 -1.97 2.85
C SER A 53 -3.92 -0.94 2.26
N GLU A 54 -4.66 -1.31 1.23
CA GLU A 54 -5.71 -0.45 0.66
C GLU A 54 -6.90 -0.34 1.60
N ALA A 55 -7.40 -1.47 2.12
CA ALA A 55 -8.47 -1.48 3.11
C ALA A 55 -8.13 -0.64 4.35
N LEU A 56 -6.89 -0.76 4.85
CA LEU A 56 -6.41 0.03 5.97
C LEU A 56 -6.38 1.54 5.66
N ARG A 57 -5.87 1.93 4.49
CA ARG A 57 -5.86 3.34 4.07
C ARG A 57 -7.27 3.91 3.98
N ALA A 58 -8.22 3.16 3.41
CA ALA A 58 -9.63 3.55 3.35
C ALA A 58 -10.22 3.73 4.75
N GLY A 59 -9.93 2.83 5.69
CA GLY A 59 -10.35 2.94 7.09
C GLY A 59 -9.79 4.18 7.79
N VAL A 60 -8.50 4.47 7.61
CA VAL A 60 -7.86 5.68 8.15
C VAL A 60 -8.48 6.94 7.55
N GLN A 61 -8.71 6.98 6.24
CA GLN A 61 -9.34 8.12 5.58
C GLN A 61 -10.74 8.39 6.13
N GLN A 62 -11.58 7.35 6.26
CA GLN A 62 -12.92 7.49 6.83
C GLN A 62 -12.89 7.99 8.28
N LEU A 63 -11.94 7.52 9.09
CA LEU A 63 -11.77 7.99 10.46
C LEU A 63 -11.43 9.49 10.51
N LEU A 64 -10.51 9.95 9.66
CA LEU A 64 -10.09 11.35 9.59
C LEU A 64 -11.19 12.26 9.05
N GLU A 65 -11.99 11.79 8.09
CA GLU A 65 -13.18 12.51 7.60
C GLU A 65 -14.22 12.69 8.71
N ARG A 66 -14.52 11.63 9.47
CA ARG A 66 -15.44 11.70 10.61
C ARG A 66 -14.94 12.67 11.67
N HIS A 67 -13.65 12.66 11.99
CA HIS A 67 -13.07 13.57 12.98
C HIS A 67 -13.23 15.04 12.56
N ARG A 68 -12.88 15.36 11.31
CA ARG A 68 -13.02 16.73 10.77
C ARG A 68 -14.46 17.23 10.84
N ASN A 69 -15.44 16.38 10.51
CA ASN A 69 -16.84 16.75 10.56
C ASN A 69 -17.29 17.09 12.00
N VAL A 70 -16.84 16.33 13.00
CA VAL A 70 -17.13 16.60 14.42
C VAL A 70 -16.51 17.92 14.88
N GLU A 71 -15.31 18.26 14.42
CA GLU A 71 -14.65 19.52 14.78
C GLU A 71 -15.38 20.74 14.19
N ILE A 72 -15.83 20.64 12.93
CA ILE A 72 -16.62 21.70 12.27
C ILE A 72 -17.93 21.97 13.01
N GLU A 73 -18.62 20.92 13.44
CA GLU A 73 -19.86 21.04 14.23
C GLU A 73 -19.63 21.67 15.61
N ARG A 74 -18.47 21.42 16.24
CA ARG A 74 -18.09 22.00 17.54
C ARG A 74 -17.63 23.45 17.43
N GLY A 75 -16.98 23.84 16.33
CA GLY A 75 -16.51 25.21 16.09
C GLY A 75 -17.58 26.17 15.56
N SER A 76 -18.76 25.67 15.19
CA SER A 76 -19.89 26.47 14.70
C SER A 76 -20.92 26.85 15.78
N ARG A 77 -20.59 26.62 17.06
CA ARG A 77 -21.38 27.00 18.25
C ARG A 77 -20.62 28.04 19.07
#